data_AF-A0AB39BMQ8-F1
#
_entry.id   AF-A0AB39BMQ8-F1
#
_cell.length_a   1.000
_cell.length_b   1.000
_cell.length_c   1.000
_cell.angle_alpha   90.00
_cell.angle_beta   90.00
_cell.angle_gamma   90.00
#
_symmetry.space_group_name_H-M   'P 1'
#
loop_
_entity.id
_entity.type
_entity.pdbx_description
1 polymer ?
#
loop_
_entity_poly.entity_id
_entity_poly.type
_entity_poly.pdbx_seq_one_letter_code
_entity_poly.pdbx_strand_id
1 'polypeptide(L)'
;MAVSDRFSARVSTKLEVPSPGLFANDDMGHEGNVTITRLPAHGMYRPGGAGGGDFSYEPISGFVGVDEFEYCIAKGAAGTDCASDPATVTIRVGGPAVTRIAGVDRYEGAVKIAERTHPTTSLGLVVASGENYPDALSAGPVAAKAGVPMLLVQKGAVPTSTAAKITSLKPMSVTVVGGVNTISDAVIADIKTLLPAGATVTRVAGADRYEVSRKIAQSFGTSKHDYLTTGTNFPDALSSGAAAGAAGEPVLLVDGRQSSADSATLATITGLNSTSLTIAGGSDSLSSGIENSLKARVATTRVQGVDRYATSVELNKAAFTTAKTAYLATGTNYPDALVGGVIAAANKAPLYVVPGNCVPQPVLDEFTRLGTTNVVLLGGTNSLSPEVENLVACR
;
A
#
# COMPACT_ATOMS: atom_id res chain seq x y z
N MET A 1 10.17 -45.95 -11.56
CA MET A 1 10.63 -44.82 -12.37
C MET A 1 10.29 -43.53 -11.62
N ALA A 2 11.16 -42.53 -11.67
CA ALA A 2 10.87 -41.21 -11.09
C ALA A 2 9.85 -40.45 -11.95
N VAL A 3 8.93 -39.73 -11.31
CA VAL A 3 7.86 -38.98 -11.94
C VAL A 3 7.84 -37.55 -11.37
N SER A 4 7.68 -36.55 -12.24
CA SER A 4 7.71 -35.15 -11.81
C SER A 4 6.63 -34.82 -10.76
N ASP A 5 7.03 -34.04 -9.76
CA ASP A 5 6.20 -33.66 -8.61
C ASP A 5 5.88 -32.17 -8.58
N ARG A 6 4.82 -31.80 -7.85
CA ARG A 6 4.43 -30.41 -7.64
C ARG A 6 4.06 -30.14 -6.19
N PHE A 7 4.65 -29.10 -5.60
CA PHE A 7 4.37 -28.63 -4.24
C PHE A 7 4.10 -27.12 -4.20
N SER A 8 3.53 -26.66 -3.09
CA SER A 8 3.36 -25.23 -2.80
C SER A 8 3.98 -24.88 -1.45
N ALA A 9 4.70 -23.77 -1.39
CA ALA A 9 5.23 -23.20 -0.16
C ALA A 9 4.70 -21.78 0.05
N ARG A 10 4.78 -21.26 1.27
CA ARG A 10 4.55 -19.83 1.54
C ARG A 10 5.88 -19.08 1.50
N VAL A 11 5.86 -17.82 1.09
CA VAL A 11 7.04 -16.94 1.16
C VAL A 11 7.67 -16.98 2.55
N SER A 12 9.00 -17.05 2.59
CA SER A 12 9.82 -17.09 3.82
C SER A 12 9.37 -18.14 4.86
N THR A 13 8.70 -19.22 4.43
CA THR A 13 8.23 -20.29 5.31
C THR A 13 8.79 -21.62 4.83
N LYS A 14 9.39 -22.38 5.75
CA LYS A 14 9.83 -23.75 5.48
C LYS A 14 8.63 -24.62 5.09
N LEU A 15 8.71 -25.27 3.93
CA LEU A 15 7.83 -26.35 3.52
C LEU A 15 8.38 -27.67 4.08
N GLU A 16 7.55 -28.41 4.79
CA GLU A 16 7.83 -29.78 5.26
C GLU A 16 6.96 -30.75 4.44
N VAL A 17 7.58 -31.71 3.76
CA VAL A 17 6.89 -32.75 2.99
C VAL A 17 7.18 -34.11 3.63
N PRO A 18 6.20 -34.72 4.32
CA PRO A 18 6.39 -36.04 4.94
C PRO A 18 6.37 -37.16 3.90
N SER A 19 6.87 -38.33 4.29
CA SER A 19 6.81 -39.56 3.50
C SER A 19 5.34 -39.91 3.15
N PRO A 20 5.03 -40.40 1.92
CA PRO A 20 5.97 -40.87 0.89
C PRO A 20 6.67 -39.77 0.10
N GLY A 21 6.27 -38.50 0.25
CA GLY A 21 6.91 -37.34 -0.39
C GLY A 21 7.07 -37.50 -1.89
N LEU A 22 8.32 -37.43 -2.37
CA LEU A 22 8.66 -37.64 -3.79
C LEU A 22 8.27 -39.03 -4.31
N PHE A 23 8.15 -40.03 -3.44
CA PHE A 23 7.74 -41.37 -3.85
C PHE A 23 6.22 -41.53 -4.02
N ALA A 24 5.42 -40.49 -3.80
CA ALA A 24 3.96 -40.59 -3.79
C ALA A 24 3.38 -41.07 -5.13
N ASN A 25 4.05 -40.77 -6.23
CA ASN A 25 3.66 -41.09 -7.61
C ASN A 25 4.72 -41.93 -8.36
N ASP A 26 5.73 -42.42 -7.66
CA ASP A 26 6.85 -43.16 -8.24
C ASP A 26 6.64 -44.68 -8.17
N ASP A 27 7.25 -45.39 -9.12
CA ASP A 27 7.40 -46.85 -9.03
C ASP A 27 8.78 -47.22 -8.49
N MET A 28 8.81 -47.73 -7.26
CA MET A 28 10.02 -47.96 -6.48
C MET A 28 10.71 -49.30 -6.74
N GLY A 29 10.10 -50.24 -7.49
CA GLY A 29 10.75 -51.44 -8.05
C GLY A 29 11.63 -52.32 -7.13
N HIS A 30 11.50 -52.19 -5.80
CA HIS A 30 12.36 -52.70 -4.72
C HIS A 30 13.57 -51.80 -4.35
N GLU A 31 13.43 -51.06 -3.23
CA GLU A 31 14.48 -50.33 -2.48
C GLU A 31 15.29 -49.28 -3.26
N GLY A 32 14.64 -48.15 -3.59
CA GLY A 32 15.28 -46.96 -4.16
C GLY A 32 15.45 -45.81 -3.17
N ASN A 33 16.55 -45.07 -3.29
CA ASN A 33 16.79 -43.81 -2.57
C ASN A 33 16.63 -42.60 -3.52
N VAL A 34 16.24 -41.44 -2.99
CA VAL A 34 16.23 -40.18 -3.77
C VAL A 34 17.66 -39.64 -3.88
N THR A 35 18.12 -39.38 -5.11
CA THR A 35 19.35 -38.64 -5.39
C THR A 35 19.01 -37.33 -6.11
N ILE A 36 19.41 -36.19 -5.54
CA ILE A 36 19.20 -34.87 -6.15
C ILE A 36 20.24 -34.64 -7.23
N THR A 37 19.79 -34.42 -8.47
CA THR A 37 20.65 -34.18 -9.64
C THR A 37 20.85 -32.69 -9.93
N ARG A 38 19.89 -31.86 -9.50
CA ARG A 38 19.97 -30.39 -9.60
C ARG A 38 19.30 -29.76 -8.39
N LEU A 39 20.04 -28.91 -7.67
CA LEU A 39 19.49 -28.16 -6.53
C LEU A 39 18.55 -27.03 -6.98
N PRO A 40 17.60 -26.62 -6.12
CA PRO A 40 16.79 -25.44 -6.35
C PRO A 40 17.65 -24.16 -6.42
N ALA A 41 17.23 -23.19 -7.23
CA ALA A 41 17.95 -21.93 -7.40
C ALA A 41 17.55 -20.87 -6.37
N HIS A 42 16.35 -20.99 -5.78
CA HIS A 42 15.75 -19.96 -4.94
C HIS A 42 15.30 -20.48 -3.57
N GLY A 43 15.86 -21.60 -3.14
CA GLY A 43 15.64 -22.16 -1.82
C GLY A 43 16.66 -23.24 -1.50
N MET A 44 16.56 -23.76 -0.28
CA MET A 44 17.41 -24.81 0.23
C MET A 44 16.60 -26.09 0.38
N TYR A 45 16.93 -27.08 -0.44
CA TYR A 45 16.45 -28.45 -0.24
C TYR A 45 17.22 -29.11 0.91
N ARG A 46 16.51 -29.80 1.80
CA ARG A 46 17.11 -30.68 2.81
C ARG A 46 16.38 -32.03 2.79
N PRO A 47 17.10 -33.16 2.59
CA PRO A 47 16.48 -34.47 2.66
C PRO A 47 15.97 -34.75 4.07
N GLY A 48 14.92 -35.56 4.17
CA GLY A 48 14.41 -36.07 5.43
C GLY A 48 15.25 -37.21 6.02
N GLY A 49 14.73 -37.86 7.06
CA GLY A 49 15.53 -38.70 7.98
C GLY A 49 15.59 -40.19 7.65
N ALA A 50 14.73 -40.71 6.76
CA ALA A 50 14.49 -42.16 6.66
C ALA A 50 14.70 -42.77 5.26
N GLY A 51 15.38 -42.08 4.33
CA GLY A 51 15.58 -42.58 2.95
C GLY A 51 14.27 -42.70 2.14
N GLY A 52 13.21 -42.02 2.59
CA GLY A 52 11.84 -42.29 2.19
C GLY A 52 11.13 -41.08 1.62
N GLY A 53 11.62 -40.51 0.51
CA GLY A 53 10.96 -39.47 -0.31
C GLY A 53 10.63 -38.15 0.40
N ASP A 54 10.80 -38.10 1.72
CA ASP A 54 10.53 -36.98 2.60
C ASP A 54 11.63 -35.92 2.47
N PHE A 55 11.21 -34.65 2.51
CA PHE A 55 12.14 -33.54 2.40
C PHE A 55 11.57 -32.27 3.02
N SER A 56 12.45 -31.29 3.18
CA SER A 56 12.05 -29.92 3.42
C SER A 56 12.66 -28.97 2.41
N TYR A 57 11.94 -27.89 2.16
CA TYR A 57 12.36 -26.81 1.29
C TYR A 57 12.19 -25.48 2.02
N GLU A 58 13.28 -24.72 2.12
CA GLU A 58 13.27 -23.39 2.73
C GLU A 58 13.59 -22.36 1.64
N PRO A 59 12.59 -21.59 1.15
CA PRO A 59 12.85 -20.56 0.15
C PRO A 59 13.82 -19.53 0.71
N ILE A 60 14.68 -18.97 -0.16
CA ILE A 60 15.46 -17.78 0.20
C ILE A 60 14.45 -16.70 0.64
N SER A 61 14.78 -15.98 1.70
CA SER A 61 13.89 -14.95 2.27
C SER A 61 13.36 -14.01 1.17
N GLY A 62 12.04 -13.84 1.13
CA GLY A 62 11.37 -12.97 0.17
C GLY A 62 11.13 -13.57 -1.23
N PHE A 63 11.58 -14.80 -1.52
CA PHE A 63 11.30 -15.42 -2.81
C PHE A 63 9.80 -15.74 -2.99
N VAL A 64 9.22 -15.24 -4.07
CA VAL A 64 7.87 -15.55 -4.55
C VAL A 64 8.01 -15.95 -6.03
N GLY A 65 7.41 -17.06 -6.42
CA GLY A 65 7.53 -17.56 -7.78
C GLY A 65 7.57 -19.08 -7.86
N VAL A 66 8.17 -19.58 -8.93
CA VAL A 66 8.38 -21.01 -9.15
C VAL A 66 9.86 -21.31 -8.98
N ASP A 67 10.17 -22.26 -8.11
CA ASP A 67 11.51 -22.84 -7.99
C ASP A 67 11.45 -24.31 -8.40
N GLU A 68 12.59 -24.83 -8.87
CA GLU A 68 12.66 -26.18 -9.42
C GLU A 68 13.94 -26.87 -9.02
N PHE A 69 13.82 -28.14 -8.66
CA PHE A 69 14.95 -29.04 -8.48
C PHE A 69 14.69 -30.34 -9.24
N GLU A 70 15.73 -31.13 -9.50
CA GLU A 70 15.60 -32.44 -10.16
C GLU A 70 16.12 -33.55 -9.27
N TYR A 71 15.46 -34.70 -9.35
CA TYR A 71 15.85 -35.91 -8.64
C TYR A 71 15.76 -37.13 -9.54
N CYS A 72 16.44 -38.20 -9.16
CA CYS A 72 16.29 -39.52 -9.75
C CYS A 72 16.18 -40.58 -8.63
N ILE A 73 15.65 -41.76 -8.96
CA ILE A 73 15.66 -42.92 -8.07
C ILE A 73 16.99 -43.66 -8.28
N ALA A 74 17.80 -43.79 -7.22
CA ALA A 74 19.06 -44.53 -7.24
C ALA A 74 18.90 -45.96 -6.69
N LYS A 75 19.73 -46.90 -7.18
CA LYS A 75 19.78 -48.29 -6.68
C LYS A 75 20.84 -48.46 -5.60
N GLY A 76 20.47 -49.09 -4.47
CA GLY A 76 21.38 -49.50 -3.41
C GLY A 76 21.68 -48.45 -2.32
N ALA A 77 22.26 -48.91 -1.21
CA ALA A 77 22.43 -48.14 0.03
C ALA A 77 23.42 -46.96 -0.05
N ALA A 78 24.21 -46.83 -1.13
CA ALA A 78 25.21 -45.78 -1.35
C ALA A 78 24.86 -44.84 -2.53
N GLY A 79 23.59 -44.81 -2.94
CA GLY A 79 23.05 -44.27 -4.19
C GLY A 79 23.65 -42.96 -4.76
N THR A 80 24.67 -43.10 -5.62
CA THR A 80 25.13 -42.05 -6.53
C THR A 80 24.69 -42.27 -7.98
N ASP A 81 24.27 -43.49 -8.33
CA ASP A 81 23.97 -43.87 -9.71
C ASP A 81 22.45 -43.86 -9.93
N CYS A 82 21.97 -42.93 -10.77
CA CYS A 82 20.56 -42.83 -11.17
C CYS A 82 20.13 -44.10 -11.93
N ALA A 83 19.12 -44.79 -11.39
CA ALA A 83 18.49 -45.94 -12.02
C ALA A 83 17.21 -45.58 -12.79
N SER A 84 16.76 -44.32 -12.69
CA SER A 84 15.70 -43.73 -13.50
C SER A 84 16.23 -42.50 -14.23
N ASP A 85 15.50 -42.08 -15.26
CA ASP A 85 15.65 -40.72 -15.79
C ASP A 85 15.31 -39.69 -14.68
N PRO A 86 15.93 -38.49 -14.71
CA PRO A 86 15.59 -37.42 -13.76
C PRO A 86 14.16 -36.92 -13.93
N ALA A 87 13.49 -36.70 -12.81
CA ALA A 87 12.19 -36.05 -12.71
C ALA A 87 12.35 -34.63 -12.13
N THR A 88 11.48 -33.72 -12.57
CA THR A 88 11.48 -32.33 -12.10
C THR A 88 10.49 -32.16 -10.97
N VAL A 89 10.91 -31.54 -9.87
CA VAL A 89 10.03 -31.08 -8.80
C VAL A 89 9.82 -29.59 -8.95
N THR A 90 8.57 -29.17 -9.13
CA THR A 90 8.19 -27.75 -9.19
C THR A 90 7.61 -27.31 -7.85
N ILE A 91 8.20 -26.31 -7.21
CA ILE A 91 7.67 -25.68 -6.00
C ILE A 91 7.16 -24.29 -6.34
N ARG A 92 5.86 -24.07 -6.19
CA ARG A 92 5.27 -22.73 -6.27
C ARG A 92 5.31 -22.09 -4.90
N VAL A 93 6.21 -21.14 -4.70
CA VAL A 93 6.28 -20.32 -3.49
C VAL A 93 5.28 -19.17 -3.64
N GLY A 94 4.14 -19.31 -2.96
CA GLY A 94 3.06 -18.34 -2.97
C GLY A 94 3.30 -17.19 -1.99
N GLY A 95 3.10 -15.97 -2.47
CA GLY A 95 2.88 -14.76 -1.67
C GLY A 95 1.39 -14.40 -1.59
N PRO A 96 1.03 -13.26 -0.98
CA PRO A 96 -0.33 -12.75 -1.08
C PRO A 96 -0.77 -12.62 -2.55
N ALA A 97 -2.06 -12.82 -2.82
CA ALA A 97 -2.61 -12.64 -4.16
C ALA A 97 -2.48 -11.18 -4.58
N VAL A 98 -1.82 -10.93 -5.71
CA VAL A 98 -1.60 -9.56 -6.22
C VAL A 98 -2.67 -9.22 -7.24
N THR A 99 -3.31 -8.06 -7.05
CA THR A 99 -4.24 -7.46 -8.02
C THR A 99 -3.83 -6.02 -8.29
N ARG A 100 -4.37 -5.43 -9.37
CA ARG A 100 -4.01 -4.07 -9.78
C ARG A 100 -5.26 -3.23 -10.02
N ILE A 101 -5.20 -1.97 -9.58
CA ILE A 101 -6.12 -0.91 -9.95
C ILE A 101 -5.32 0.15 -10.69
N ALA A 102 -5.59 0.32 -11.99
CA ALA A 102 -4.88 1.27 -12.84
C ALA A 102 -5.82 1.84 -13.90
N GLY A 103 -5.76 3.15 -14.13
CA GLY A 103 -6.34 3.83 -15.29
C GLY A 103 -5.28 4.15 -16.34
N VAL A 104 -5.69 4.62 -17.52
CA VAL A 104 -4.75 5.18 -18.52
C VAL A 104 -4.07 6.44 -17.99
N ASP A 105 -4.73 7.14 -17.07
CA ASP A 105 -4.21 8.26 -16.30
C ASP A 105 -4.73 8.24 -14.86
N ARG A 106 -4.30 9.23 -14.08
CA ARG A 106 -4.67 9.43 -12.67
C ARG A 106 -6.18 9.67 -12.45
N TYR A 107 -6.87 10.24 -13.43
CA TYR A 107 -8.29 10.57 -13.34
C TYR A 107 -9.12 9.30 -13.50
N GLU A 108 -8.82 8.48 -14.50
CA GLU A 108 -9.41 7.15 -14.64
C GLU A 108 -9.00 6.22 -13.49
N GLY A 109 -7.76 6.32 -12.99
CA GLY A 109 -7.33 5.60 -11.79
C GLY A 109 -8.21 5.91 -10.57
N ALA A 110 -8.48 7.20 -10.33
CA ALA A 110 -9.41 7.64 -9.29
C ALA A 110 -10.83 7.09 -9.50
N VAL A 111 -11.33 7.08 -10.74
CA VAL A 111 -12.64 6.50 -11.09
C VAL A 111 -12.69 5.01 -10.77
N LYS A 112 -11.67 4.23 -11.15
CA LYS A 112 -11.59 2.79 -10.85
C LYS A 112 -11.52 2.51 -9.35
N ILE A 113 -10.83 3.34 -8.58
CA ILE A 113 -10.84 3.23 -7.11
C ILE A 113 -12.23 3.55 -6.55
N ALA A 114 -12.89 4.59 -7.08
CA ALA A 114 -14.27 4.92 -6.70
C ALA A 114 -15.25 3.82 -7.08
N GLU A 115 -15.07 3.09 -8.18
CA GLU A 115 -15.90 1.93 -8.54
C GLU A 115 -15.73 0.74 -7.58
N ARG A 116 -14.52 0.53 -7.06
CA ARG A 116 -14.26 -0.52 -6.07
C ARG A 116 -14.87 -0.23 -4.71
N THR A 117 -14.90 1.03 -4.30
CA THR A 117 -15.40 1.46 -2.99
C THR A 117 -16.88 1.87 -3.01
N HIS A 118 -17.34 2.41 -4.14
CA HIS A 118 -18.67 2.99 -4.35
C HIS A 118 -19.18 2.63 -5.77
N PRO A 119 -19.60 1.36 -5.98
CA PRO A 119 -19.99 0.87 -7.31
C PRO A 119 -21.28 1.51 -7.84
N THR A 120 -22.16 1.99 -6.96
CA THR A 120 -23.48 2.54 -7.32
C THR A 120 -23.54 4.04 -7.05
N THR A 121 -24.32 4.46 -6.05
CA THR A 121 -24.49 5.85 -5.63
C THR A 121 -23.65 6.16 -4.40
N SER A 122 -23.36 7.44 -4.20
CA SER A 122 -22.75 7.94 -2.97
C SER A 122 -23.43 9.24 -2.59
N LEU A 123 -23.82 9.41 -1.32
CA LEU A 123 -24.46 10.66 -0.87
C LEU A 123 -23.51 11.85 -0.93
N GLY A 124 -22.21 11.61 -0.74
CA GLY A 124 -21.18 12.62 -0.81
C GLY A 124 -20.09 12.31 -1.83
N LEU A 125 -19.27 13.31 -2.15
CA LEU A 125 -18.10 13.19 -3.01
C LEU A 125 -17.05 14.20 -2.54
N VAL A 126 -15.79 13.77 -2.48
CA VAL A 126 -14.65 14.70 -2.37
C VAL A 126 -14.02 14.85 -3.75
N VAL A 127 -13.74 16.09 -4.15
CA VAL A 127 -13.02 16.43 -5.37
C VAL A 127 -11.75 17.18 -5.01
N ALA A 128 -10.62 16.78 -5.57
CA ALA A 128 -9.36 17.51 -5.42
C ALA A 128 -8.60 17.63 -6.74
N SER A 129 -7.56 18.46 -6.76
CA SER A 129 -6.73 18.63 -7.94
C SER A 129 -5.90 17.38 -8.20
N GLY A 130 -5.97 16.89 -9.44
CA GLY A 130 -5.08 15.88 -9.98
C GLY A 130 -3.82 16.48 -10.60
N GLU A 131 -3.50 17.75 -10.42
CA GLU A 131 -2.31 18.41 -10.99
C GLU A 131 -1.42 19.03 -9.92
N ASN A 132 -2.03 19.63 -8.89
CA ASN A 132 -1.34 20.21 -7.74
C ASN A 132 -1.91 19.62 -6.44
N TYR A 133 -1.25 18.57 -5.96
CA TYR A 133 -1.75 17.62 -4.97
C TYR A 133 -1.51 17.90 -3.48
N PRO A 134 -0.78 18.94 -3.02
CA PRO A 134 -0.60 19.16 -1.58
C PRO A 134 -1.93 19.26 -0.83
N ASP A 135 -2.92 19.91 -1.42
CA ASP A 135 -4.28 20.06 -0.87
C ASP A 135 -5.01 18.69 -0.81
N ALA A 136 -4.73 17.80 -1.76
CA ALA A 136 -5.35 16.48 -1.89
C ALA A 136 -4.87 15.49 -0.82
N LEU A 137 -3.66 15.66 -0.28
CA LEU A 137 -3.11 14.77 0.75
C LEU A 137 -3.93 14.78 2.04
N SER A 138 -4.37 15.97 2.46
CA SER A 138 -5.29 16.12 3.60
C SER A 138 -6.74 15.73 3.25
N ALA A 139 -7.11 15.68 1.97
CA ALA A 139 -8.47 15.34 1.55
C ALA A 139 -8.79 13.84 1.73
N GLY A 140 -7.78 12.97 1.64
CA GLY A 140 -7.95 11.52 1.74
C GLY A 140 -8.60 11.08 3.06
N PRO A 141 -8.04 11.46 4.23
CA PRO A 141 -8.65 11.17 5.53
C PRO A 141 -10.08 11.69 5.68
N VAL A 142 -10.42 12.84 5.10
CA VAL A 142 -11.81 13.37 5.10
C VAL A 142 -12.73 12.46 4.30
N ALA A 143 -12.33 12.07 3.08
CA ALA A 143 -13.11 11.19 2.24
C ALA A 143 -13.35 9.84 2.94
N ALA A 144 -12.31 9.29 3.56
CA ALA A 144 -12.39 8.05 4.32
C ALA A 144 -13.32 8.16 5.55
N LYS A 145 -13.17 9.22 6.35
CA LYS A 145 -14.03 9.46 7.53
C LYS A 145 -15.50 9.65 7.15
N ALA A 146 -15.76 10.34 6.05
CA ALA A 146 -17.12 10.55 5.56
C ALA A 146 -17.69 9.32 4.83
N GLY A 147 -16.86 8.30 4.53
CA GLY A 147 -17.27 7.13 3.76
C GLY A 147 -17.73 7.49 2.35
N VAL A 148 -17.00 8.37 1.67
CA VAL A 148 -17.33 8.88 0.33
C VAL A 148 -16.16 8.69 -0.63
N PRO A 149 -16.41 8.55 -1.95
CA PRO A 149 -15.32 8.46 -2.92
C PRO A 149 -14.61 9.80 -3.05
N MET A 150 -13.37 9.73 -3.53
CA MET A 150 -12.59 10.89 -3.94
C MET A 150 -12.29 10.79 -5.44
N LEU A 151 -12.57 11.86 -6.18
CA LEU A 151 -12.26 11.98 -7.59
C LEU A 151 -11.30 13.15 -7.83
N LEU A 152 -10.58 13.09 -8.96
CA LEU A 152 -9.60 14.10 -9.34
C LEU A 152 -10.10 14.92 -10.54
N VAL A 153 -9.74 16.20 -10.54
CA VAL A 153 -10.01 17.15 -11.65
C VAL A 153 -8.74 17.89 -12.06
N GLN A 154 -8.75 18.47 -13.26
CA GLN A 154 -7.71 19.40 -13.70
C GLN A 154 -8.02 20.80 -13.15
N LYS A 155 -7.05 21.72 -13.19
CA LYS A 155 -7.28 23.12 -12.79
C LYS A 155 -8.43 23.75 -13.59
N GLY A 156 -8.44 23.54 -14.90
CA GLY A 156 -9.34 24.20 -15.83
C GLY A 156 -10.52 23.36 -16.34
N ALA A 157 -10.55 22.06 -16.05
CA ALA A 157 -11.55 21.16 -16.62
C ALA A 157 -11.88 19.97 -15.71
N VAL A 158 -13.11 19.44 -15.87
CA VAL A 158 -13.49 18.13 -15.35
C VAL A 158 -13.18 17.09 -16.43
N PRO A 159 -12.24 16.14 -16.21
CA PRO A 159 -11.98 15.07 -17.17
C PRO A 159 -13.23 14.25 -17.47
N THR A 160 -13.37 13.76 -18.71
CA THR A 160 -14.57 13.02 -19.15
C THR A 160 -14.89 11.81 -18.28
N SER A 161 -13.86 11.05 -17.88
CA SER A 161 -14.01 9.90 -16.96
C SER A 161 -14.53 10.33 -15.59
N THR A 162 -13.97 11.40 -15.02
CA THR A 162 -14.44 12.00 -13.77
C THR A 162 -15.90 12.47 -13.90
N ALA A 163 -16.24 13.19 -14.98
CA ALA A 163 -17.59 13.69 -15.19
C ALA A 163 -18.63 12.56 -15.27
N ALA A 164 -18.33 11.52 -16.05
CA ALA A 164 -19.19 10.33 -16.15
C ALA A 164 -19.40 9.66 -14.79
N LYS A 165 -18.33 9.54 -13.98
CA LYS A 165 -18.45 8.94 -12.65
C LYS A 165 -19.24 9.82 -11.68
N ILE A 166 -19.11 11.15 -11.73
CA ILE A 166 -19.94 12.08 -10.93
C ILE A 166 -21.43 11.87 -11.26
N THR A 167 -21.78 11.85 -12.55
CA THR A 167 -23.16 11.63 -13.01
C THR A 167 -23.69 10.26 -12.58
N SER A 168 -22.85 9.22 -12.58
CA SER A 168 -23.22 7.88 -12.12
C SER A 168 -23.42 7.82 -10.60
N LEU A 169 -22.55 8.47 -9.82
CA LEU A 169 -22.59 8.45 -8.35
C LEU A 169 -23.78 9.24 -7.79
N LYS A 170 -24.24 10.27 -8.51
CA LYS A 170 -25.34 11.17 -8.13
C LYS A 170 -25.20 11.73 -6.69
N PRO A 171 -24.06 12.35 -6.34
CA PRO A 171 -23.88 12.86 -4.98
C PRO A 171 -24.74 14.09 -4.69
N MET A 172 -25.29 14.15 -3.49
CA MET A 172 -26.06 15.30 -2.98
C MET A 172 -25.16 16.35 -2.29
N SER A 173 -23.96 15.95 -1.90
CA SER A 173 -22.94 16.80 -1.29
C SER A 173 -21.60 16.63 -2.01
N VAL A 174 -20.99 17.72 -2.44
CA VAL A 174 -19.64 17.70 -3.01
C VAL A 174 -18.75 18.66 -2.23
N THR A 175 -17.65 18.13 -1.71
CA THR A 175 -16.58 18.94 -1.09
C THR A 175 -15.42 19.07 -2.08
N VAL A 176 -15.15 20.28 -2.54
CA VAL A 176 -14.03 20.60 -3.43
C VAL A 176 -12.85 21.10 -2.59
N VAL A 177 -11.77 20.33 -2.53
CA VAL A 177 -10.57 20.64 -1.76
C VAL A 177 -9.50 21.25 -2.66
N GLY A 178 -9.17 22.51 -2.40
CA GLY A 178 -8.12 23.26 -3.08
C GLY A 178 -8.58 24.65 -3.47
N GLY A 179 -7.65 25.61 -3.54
CA GLY A 179 -7.88 27.02 -3.91
C GLY A 179 -8.19 27.25 -5.40
N VAL A 180 -8.57 28.49 -5.77
CA VAL A 180 -8.95 28.84 -7.17
C VAL A 180 -7.79 28.61 -8.16
N ASN A 181 -6.57 28.68 -7.62
CA ASN A 181 -5.33 28.46 -8.36
C ASN A 181 -5.08 26.97 -8.71
N THR A 182 -5.72 26.03 -8.00
CA THR A 182 -5.56 24.58 -8.20
C THR A 182 -6.78 23.91 -8.81
N ILE A 183 -7.96 24.48 -8.59
CA ILE A 183 -9.23 24.11 -9.19
C ILE A 183 -9.93 25.44 -9.51
N SER A 184 -10.30 25.73 -10.74
CA SER A 184 -10.94 27.00 -11.09
C SER A 184 -12.43 27.02 -10.71
N ASP A 185 -13.03 28.21 -10.69
CA ASP A 185 -14.48 28.34 -10.49
C ASP A 185 -15.30 27.77 -11.66
N ALA A 186 -14.73 27.76 -12.87
CA ALA A 186 -15.33 27.10 -14.04
C ALA A 186 -15.50 25.59 -13.80
N VAL A 187 -14.49 24.92 -13.22
CA VAL A 187 -14.59 23.50 -12.85
C VAL A 187 -15.72 23.26 -11.83
N ILE A 188 -15.92 24.18 -10.88
CA ILE A 188 -17.02 24.07 -9.92
C ILE A 188 -18.37 24.27 -10.60
N ALA A 189 -18.45 25.21 -11.56
CA ALA A 189 -19.65 25.41 -12.36
C ALA A 189 -19.98 24.14 -13.16
N ASP A 190 -18.98 23.55 -13.83
CA ASP A 190 -19.13 22.29 -14.57
C ASP A 190 -19.61 21.16 -13.65
N ILE A 191 -18.97 20.96 -12.49
CA ILE A 191 -19.39 19.96 -11.50
C ILE A 191 -20.87 20.15 -11.15
N LYS A 192 -21.33 21.38 -10.86
CA LYS A 192 -22.74 21.64 -10.52
C LYS A 192 -23.71 21.20 -11.60
N THR A 193 -23.33 21.27 -12.88
CA THR A 193 -24.19 20.80 -13.99
C THR A 193 -24.35 19.27 -14.03
N LEU A 194 -23.42 18.52 -13.43
CA LEU A 194 -23.42 17.07 -13.38
C LEU A 194 -24.20 16.50 -12.19
N LEU A 195 -24.58 17.34 -11.22
CA LEU A 195 -25.18 16.91 -9.96
C LEU A 195 -26.72 16.84 -10.03
N PRO A 196 -27.34 16.00 -9.19
CA PRO A 196 -28.79 16.04 -9.00
C PRO A 196 -29.29 17.42 -8.55
N ALA A 197 -30.55 17.72 -8.86
CA ALA A 197 -31.20 18.93 -8.38
C ALA A 197 -31.18 19.01 -6.84
N GLY A 198 -30.81 20.17 -6.31
CA GLY A 198 -30.69 20.40 -4.85
C GLY A 198 -29.38 19.93 -4.23
N ALA A 199 -28.45 19.37 -5.01
CA ALA A 199 -27.11 19.04 -4.51
C ALA A 199 -26.30 20.31 -4.17
N THR A 200 -25.48 20.23 -3.13
CA THR A 200 -24.65 21.33 -2.65
C THR A 200 -23.17 21.12 -2.98
N VAL A 201 -22.48 22.19 -3.34
CA VAL A 201 -21.02 22.18 -3.53
C VAL A 201 -20.36 23.15 -2.55
N THR A 202 -19.48 22.63 -1.71
CA THR A 202 -18.70 23.41 -0.74
C THR A 202 -17.23 23.36 -1.11
N ARG A 203 -16.58 24.52 -1.15
CA ARG A 203 -15.15 24.64 -1.45
C ARG A 203 -14.37 24.83 -0.15
N VAL A 204 -13.37 23.99 0.08
CA VAL A 204 -12.38 24.17 1.14
C VAL A 204 -11.10 24.72 0.52
N ALA A 205 -10.84 26.00 0.76
CA ALA A 205 -9.70 26.74 0.22
C ALA A 205 -9.00 27.53 1.32
N GLY A 206 -7.73 27.85 1.10
CA GLY A 206 -6.90 28.69 1.96
C GLY A 206 -5.84 29.41 1.13
N ALA A 207 -5.09 30.32 1.77
CA ALA A 207 -3.97 31.03 1.16
C ALA A 207 -2.86 30.07 0.72
N ASP A 208 -2.69 28.97 1.46
CA ASP A 208 -1.74 27.91 1.17
C ASP A 208 -2.29 26.52 1.58
N ARG A 209 -1.50 25.49 1.27
CA ARG A 209 -1.77 24.08 1.60
C ARG A 209 -1.88 23.82 3.10
N TYR A 210 -1.18 24.60 3.92
CA TYR A 210 -1.16 24.44 5.37
C TYR A 210 -2.50 24.91 5.94
N GLU A 211 -3.00 26.05 5.47
CA GLU A 211 -4.34 26.53 5.83
C GLU A 211 -5.45 25.59 5.34
N VAL A 212 -5.35 25.07 4.11
CA VAL A 212 -6.30 24.06 3.61
C VAL A 212 -6.30 22.82 4.53
N SER A 213 -5.14 22.30 4.89
CA SER A 213 -5.04 21.14 5.80
C SER A 213 -5.62 21.42 7.19
N ARG A 214 -5.44 22.62 7.74
CA ARG A 214 -6.02 23.03 9.03
C ARG A 214 -7.54 23.12 8.97
N LYS A 215 -8.11 23.71 7.91
CA LYS A 215 -9.57 23.78 7.71
C LYS A 215 -10.19 22.39 7.55
N ILE A 216 -9.50 21.52 6.82
CA ILE A 216 -9.85 20.11 6.71
C ILE A 216 -9.83 19.45 8.08
N ALA A 217 -8.75 19.59 8.85
CA ALA A 217 -8.64 18.99 10.17
C ALA A 217 -9.75 19.48 11.10
N GLN A 218 -10.07 20.78 11.10
CA GLN A 218 -11.17 21.36 11.87
C GLN A 218 -12.54 20.73 11.54
N SER A 219 -12.77 20.26 10.31
CA SER A 219 -14.00 19.54 9.96
C SER A 219 -14.18 18.20 10.69
N PHE A 220 -13.12 17.68 11.32
CA PHE A 220 -13.22 16.49 12.16
C PHE A 220 -13.91 16.77 13.50
N GLY A 221 -14.08 18.04 13.88
CA GLY A 221 -14.61 18.47 15.17
C GLY A 221 -13.55 18.31 16.26
N THR A 222 -13.51 17.15 16.89
CA THR A 222 -12.47 16.79 17.86
C THR A 222 -11.69 15.58 17.38
N SER A 223 -10.41 15.53 17.73
CA SER A 223 -9.52 14.41 17.44
C SER A 223 -8.56 14.23 18.61
N LYS A 224 -8.36 12.99 19.08
CA LYS A 224 -7.45 12.71 20.20
C LYS A 224 -6.01 12.50 19.76
N HIS A 225 -5.83 12.09 18.52
CA HIS A 225 -4.54 11.87 17.90
C HIS A 225 -4.59 12.41 16.47
N ASP A 226 -3.57 13.17 16.08
CA ASP A 226 -3.45 13.67 14.71
C ASP A 226 -2.09 13.30 14.12
N TYR A 227 -2.05 13.27 12.79
CA TYR A 227 -0.81 13.13 12.04
C TYR A 227 -0.32 14.50 11.58
N LEU A 228 0.98 14.72 11.67
CA LEU A 228 1.67 15.91 11.18
C LEU A 228 2.73 15.50 10.16
N THR A 229 2.68 16.08 8.96
CA THR A 229 3.67 15.84 7.91
C THR A 229 4.08 17.16 7.25
N THR A 230 5.24 17.16 6.60
CA THR A 230 5.65 18.32 5.80
C THR A 230 4.75 18.48 4.57
N GLY A 231 4.42 19.73 4.23
CA GLY A 231 3.72 20.06 3.00
C GLY A 231 4.67 20.35 1.83
N THR A 232 5.94 19.91 1.88
CA THR A 232 6.94 20.20 0.83
C THR A 232 7.52 18.96 0.15
N ASN A 233 7.53 17.79 0.83
CA ASN A 233 8.04 16.52 0.32
C ASN A 233 7.18 15.36 0.87
N PHE A 234 6.43 14.68 0.00
CA PHE A 234 5.18 14.04 0.41
C PHE A 234 5.07 12.49 0.42
N PRO A 235 6.12 11.66 0.25
CA PRO A 235 5.92 10.22 0.35
C PRO A 235 5.38 9.79 1.71
N ASP A 236 5.85 10.44 2.78
CA ASP A 236 5.43 10.18 4.16
C ASP A 236 3.95 10.55 4.39
N ALA A 237 3.45 11.54 3.64
CA ALA A 237 2.06 12.00 3.69
C ALA A 237 1.07 10.96 3.13
N LEU A 238 1.49 10.12 2.19
CA LEU A 238 0.60 9.08 1.61
C LEU A 238 0.38 7.93 2.58
N SER A 239 1.45 7.44 3.21
CA SER A 239 1.36 6.36 4.20
C SER A 239 0.63 6.82 5.46
N SER A 240 0.93 8.04 5.92
CA SER A 240 0.20 8.65 7.05
C SER A 240 -1.26 8.96 6.70
N GLY A 241 -1.59 9.35 5.47
CA GLY A 241 -2.98 9.56 5.04
C GLY A 241 -3.82 8.30 5.11
N ALA A 242 -3.29 7.15 4.70
CA ALA A 242 -3.97 5.86 4.84
C ALA A 242 -4.16 5.48 6.32
N ALA A 243 -3.11 5.60 7.14
CA ALA A 243 -3.16 5.32 8.57
C ALA A 243 -4.15 6.23 9.32
N ALA A 244 -4.05 7.54 9.11
CA ALA A 244 -4.94 8.55 9.70
C ALA A 244 -6.38 8.32 9.27
N GLY A 245 -6.63 8.09 7.97
CA GLY A 245 -7.96 7.80 7.45
C GLY A 245 -8.56 6.52 8.04
N ALA A 246 -7.76 5.46 8.20
CA ALA A 246 -8.20 4.20 8.82
C ALA A 246 -8.62 4.37 10.29
N ALA A 247 -7.98 5.31 11.00
CA ALA A 247 -8.28 5.68 12.39
C ALA A 247 -9.38 6.76 12.51
N GLY A 248 -9.77 7.41 11.41
CA GLY A 248 -10.70 8.55 11.42
C GLY A 248 -10.09 9.84 11.97
N GLU A 249 -8.78 10.00 11.80
CA GLU A 249 -7.94 11.08 12.33
C GLU A 249 -7.47 12.03 11.22
N PRO A 250 -7.23 13.32 11.53
CA PRO A 250 -6.80 14.29 10.53
C PRO A 250 -5.29 14.22 10.27
N VAL A 251 -4.90 14.70 9.07
CA VAL A 251 -3.51 14.98 8.70
C VAL A 251 -3.34 16.49 8.57
N LEU A 252 -2.45 17.06 9.37
CA LEU A 252 -2.02 18.45 9.30
C LEU A 252 -0.74 18.57 8.48
N LEU A 253 -0.68 19.59 7.62
CA LEU A 253 0.50 19.94 6.86
C LEU A 253 1.17 21.17 7.48
N VAL A 254 2.50 21.14 7.60
CA VAL A 254 3.32 22.27 8.01
C VAL A 254 4.45 22.54 7.02
N ASP A 255 4.96 23.77 7.02
CA ASP A 255 6.26 24.06 6.41
C ASP A 255 7.36 23.46 7.29
N GLY A 256 7.75 22.23 6.96
CA GLY A 256 8.62 21.44 7.81
C GLY A 256 10.03 22.00 8.00
N ARG A 257 10.45 23.02 7.24
CA ARG A 257 11.76 23.65 7.39
C ARG A 257 11.79 24.83 8.36
N GLN A 258 10.62 25.23 8.87
CA GLN A 258 10.54 26.30 9.87
C GLN A 258 11.18 25.86 11.19
N SER A 259 11.60 26.84 12.00
CA SER A 259 12.23 26.60 13.30
C SER A 259 11.23 26.21 14.39
N SER A 260 9.94 26.40 14.17
CA SER A 260 8.85 26.04 15.10
C SER A 260 7.53 25.87 14.36
N ALA A 261 6.57 25.16 14.95
CA ALA A 261 5.21 25.10 14.43
C ALA A 261 4.58 26.49 14.49
N ASP A 262 3.92 26.90 13.39
CA ASP A 262 3.26 28.19 13.33
C ASP A 262 2.07 28.27 14.31
N SER A 263 1.71 29.50 14.70
CA SER A 263 0.66 29.74 15.69
C SER A 263 -0.71 29.22 15.24
N ALA A 264 -1.01 29.22 13.94
CA ALA A 264 -2.28 28.73 13.43
C ALA A 264 -2.35 27.20 13.54
N THR A 265 -1.24 26.49 13.28
CA THR A 265 -1.14 25.04 13.49
C THR A 265 -1.31 24.69 14.96
N LEU A 266 -0.65 25.41 15.87
CA LEU A 266 -0.81 25.21 17.32
C LEU A 266 -2.26 25.47 17.79
N ALA A 267 -2.90 26.51 17.25
CA ALA A 267 -4.29 26.82 17.54
C ALA A 267 -5.24 25.71 17.04
N THR A 268 -4.99 25.16 15.84
CA THR A 268 -5.77 24.03 15.32
C THR A 268 -5.63 22.79 16.20
N ILE A 269 -4.42 22.41 16.59
CA ILE A 269 -4.18 21.26 17.50
C ILE A 269 -4.96 21.45 18.82
N THR A 270 -4.92 22.67 19.38
CA THR A 270 -5.67 23.01 20.60
C THR A 270 -7.19 22.89 20.38
N GLY A 271 -7.69 23.44 19.27
CA GLY A 271 -9.12 23.41 18.93
C GLY A 271 -9.66 21.99 18.68
N LEU A 272 -8.82 21.07 18.20
CA LEU A 272 -9.16 19.66 18.03
C LEU A 272 -9.21 18.88 19.36
N ASN A 273 -8.71 19.46 20.45
CA ASN A 273 -8.49 18.78 21.74
C ASN A 273 -7.55 17.56 21.63
N SER A 274 -6.54 17.67 20.78
CA SER A 274 -5.55 16.62 20.52
C SER A 274 -4.68 16.38 21.75
N THR A 275 -4.57 15.11 22.14
CA THR A 275 -3.76 14.67 23.29
C THR A 275 -2.45 14.05 22.87
N SER A 276 -2.36 13.56 21.63
CA SER A 276 -1.15 13.04 21.03
C SER A 276 -1.02 13.44 19.56
N LEU A 277 0.22 13.42 19.05
CA LEU A 277 0.55 13.67 17.66
C LEU A 277 1.59 12.65 17.17
N THR A 278 1.42 12.18 15.95
CA THR A 278 2.44 11.46 15.20
C THR A 278 3.04 12.38 14.13
N ILE A 279 4.33 12.66 14.26
CA ILE A 279 5.11 13.29 13.19
C ILE A 279 5.52 12.20 12.20
N ALA A 280 5.03 12.29 10.97
CA ALA A 280 5.42 11.46 9.85
C ALA A 280 6.60 12.10 9.10
N GLY A 281 7.78 11.49 9.19
CA GLY A 281 8.97 11.90 8.45
C GLY A 281 10.14 12.31 9.32
N GLY A 282 11.32 12.25 8.71
CA GLY A 282 12.58 12.55 9.37
C GLY A 282 12.84 14.04 9.64
N SER A 283 13.89 14.34 10.39
CA SER A 283 14.29 15.72 10.74
C SER A 283 14.58 16.61 9.52
N ASP A 284 14.98 16.02 8.40
CA ASP A 284 15.26 16.73 7.15
C ASP A 284 13.99 17.23 6.45
N SER A 285 12.87 16.55 6.69
CA SER A 285 11.56 16.91 6.14
C SER A 285 10.76 17.77 7.10
N LEU A 286 10.88 17.51 8.41
CA LEU A 286 10.22 18.26 9.47
C LEU A 286 11.19 18.48 10.64
N SER A 287 11.61 19.73 10.83
CA SER A 287 12.70 20.12 11.72
C SER A 287 12.49 19.68 13.17
N SER A 288 13.58 19.45 13.89
CA SER A 288 13.53 19.19 15.34
C SER A 288 12.97 20.39 16.12
N GLY A 289 13.06 21.61 15.58
CA GLY A 289 12.48 22.81 16.17
C GLY A 289 10.94 22.77 16.21
N ILE A 290 10.31 22.31 15.11
CA ILE A 290 8.86 22.06 15.07
C ILE A 290 8.48 21.00 16.10
N GLU A 291 9.17 19.86 16.12
CA GLU A 291 8.91 18.79 17.10
C GLU A 291 9.01 19.28 18.55
N ASN A 292 10.06 20.02 18.88
CA ASN A 292 10.25 20.57 20.22
C ASN A 292 9.14 21.56 20.61
N SER A 293 8.69 22.38 19.66
CA SER A 293 7.58 23.31 19.89
C SER A 293 6.23 22.62 20.15
N LEU A 294 6.05 21.40 19.63
CA LEU A 294 4.86 20.57 19.81
C LEU A 294 4.92 19.76 21.10
N LYS A 295 6.08 19.15 21.43
CA LYS A 295 6.30 18.40 22.68
C LYS A 295 6.01 19.22 23.93
N ALA A 296 6.20 20.54 23.86
CA ALA A 296 5.86 21.45 24.95
C ALA A 296 4.34 21.57 25.22
N ARG A 297 3.48 21.01 24.37
CA ARG A 297 2.01 21.20 24.38
C ARG A 297 1.21 19.90 24.30
N VAL A 298 1.70 18.92 23.54
CA VAL A 298 0.98 17.67 23.24
C VAL A 298 1.97 16.51 23.11
N ALA A 299 1.57 15.30 23.53
CA ALA A 299 2.43 14.13 23.48
C ALA A 299 2.80 13.83 22.02
N THR A 300 4.06 14.05 21.64
CA THR A 300 4.48 14.02 20.24
C THR A 300 5.51 12.92 20.01
N THR A 301 5.20 12.02 19.08
CA THR A 301 6.06 10.91 18.66
C THR A 301 6.46 11.11 17.21
N ARG A 302 7.76 11.05 16.91
CA ARG A 302 8.26 11.02 15.53
C ARG A 302 8.38 9.59 15.03
N VAL A 303 7.84 9.34 13.85
CA VAL A 303 7.98 8.09 13.10
C VAL A 303 8.76 8.39 11.83
N GLN A 304 9.92 7.76 11.69
CA GLN A 304 10.87 7.98 10.59
C GLN A 304 11.63 6.69 10.28
N GLY A 305 12.04 6.54 9.03
CA GLY A 305 13.03 5.57 8.59
C GLY A 305 14.23 6.25 7.93
N VAL A 306 15.20 5.44 7.50
CA VAL A 306 16.41 5.92 6.80
C VAL A 306 16.10 6.53 5.43
N ASP A 307 14.98 6.15 4.84
CA ASP A 307 14.44 6.71 3.61
C ASP A 307 12.90 6.72 3.65
N ARG A 308 12.28 7.16 2.55
CA ARG A 308 10.82 7.25 2.42
C ARG A 308 10.09 5.91 2.51
N TYR A 309 10.75 4.82 2.08
CA TYR A 309 10.16 3.49 2.09
C TYR A 309 10.22 2.89 3.49
N ALA A 310 11.33 3.10 4.19
CA ALA A 310 11.47 2.75 5.61
C ALA A 310 10.51 3.57 6.48
N THR A 311 10.34 4.88 6.25
CA THR A 311 9.33 5.69 6.96
C THR A 311 7.92 5.16 6.74
N SER A 312 7.61 4.75 5.50
CA SER A 312 6.33 4.12 5.16
C SER A 312 6.10 2.84 5.96
N VAL A 313 7.12 1.99 6.10
CA VAL A 313 7.05 0.77 6.92
C VAL A 313 6.78 1.10 8.38
N GLU A 314 7.54 2.01 8.98
CA GLU A 314 7.38 2.36 10.39
C GLU A 314 6.02 3.02 10.70
N LEU A 315 5.50 3.86 9.80
CA LEU A 315 4.15 4.44 9.92
C LEU A 315 3.07 3.37 9.91
N ASN A 316 3.13 2.42 8.96
CA ASN A 316 2.16 1.34 8.89
C ASN A 316 2.31 0.36 10.06
N LYS A 317 3.52 0.12 10.53
CA LYS A 317 3.78 -0.73 11.70
C LYS A 317 3.20 -0.14 12.99
N ALA A 318 3.28 1.18 13.15
CA ALA A 318 2.65 1.88 14.26
C ALA A 318 1.11 1.88 14.18
N ALA A 319 0.55 1.90 12.97
CA ALA A 319 -0.90 2.01 12.75
C ALA A 319 -1.64 0.66 12.69
N PHE A 320 -0.98 -0.41 12.22
CA PHE A 320 -1.64 -1.69 11.91
C PHE A 320 -0.98 -2.88 12.60
N THR A 321 -1.77 -3.64 13.36
CA THR A 321 -1.34 -4.89 13.99
C THR A 321 -1.66 -6.13 13.15
N THR A 322 -2.73 -6.06 12.35
CA THR A 322 -3.14 -7.11 11.40
C THR A 322 -3.78 -6.47 10.17
N ALA A 323 -3.59 -7.05 8.98
CA ALA A 323 -4.30 -6.63 7.78
C ALA A 323 -4.33 -7.77 6.75
N LYS A 324 -5.50 -8.12 6.23
CA LYS A 324 -5.61 -9.14 5.16
C LYS A 324 -5.29 -8.59 3.77
N THR A 325 -5.40 -7.28 3.62
CA THR A 325 -5.10 -6.56 2.39
C THR A 325 -4.03 -5.52 2.69
N ALA A 326 -3.04 -5.39 1.80
CA ALA A 326 -2.10 -4.27 1.79
C ALA A 326 -2.13 -3.59 0.43
N TYR A 327 -1.90 -2.27 0.42
CA TYR A 327 -1.85 -1.48 -0.80
C TYR A 327 -0.41 -1.09 -1.09
N LEU A 328 0.01 -1.18 -2.36
CA LEU A 328 1.29 -0.68 -2.82
C LEU A 328 1.08 0.46 -3.81
N ALA A 329 1.81 1.55 -3.60
CA ALA A 329 1.89 2.67 -4.51
C ALA A 329 3.35 3.05 -4.76
N THR A 330 3.64 3.72 -5.87
CA THR A 330 5.02 4.19 -6.13
C THR A 330 5.38 5.34 -5.20
N GLY A 331 6.63 5.32 -4.73
CA GLY A 331 7.26 6.34 -3.90
C GLY A 331 8.04 7.39 -4.70
N THR A 332 7.84 7.50 -6.01
CA THR A 332 8.62 8.41 -6.88
C THR A 332 7.73 9.29 -7.77
N ASN A 333 6.63 8.77 -8.30
CA ASN A 333 5.68 9.51 -9.14
C ASN A 333 4.23 9.19 -8.73
N TYR A 334 3.61 10.05 -7.93
CA TYR A 334 2.46 9.68 -7.09
C TYR A 334 1.05 10.04 -7.57
N PRO A 335 0.77 10.45 -8.82
CA PRO A 335 -0.58 10.90 -9.15
C PRO A 335 -1.62 9.76 -9.07
N ASP A 336 -1.18 8.52 -9.33
CA ASP A 336 -2.02 7.32 -9.25
C ASP A 336 -2.26 6.86 -7.79
N ALA A 337 -1.45 7.36 -6.84
CA ALA A 337 -1.42 6.94 -5.44
C ALA A 337 -2.29 7.82 -4.51
N LEU A 338 -2.61 9.05 -4.93
CA LEU A 338 -3.32 10.04 -4.10
C LEU A 338 -4.68 9.53 -3.60
N VAL A 339 -5.46 8.93 -4.50
CA VAL A 339 -6.76 8.32 -4.17
C VAL A 339 -6.56 6.94 -3.51
N GLY A 340 -5.36 6.37 -3.63
CA GLY A 340 -4.94 5.15 -2.96
C GLY A 340 -5.11 5.19 -1.45
N GLY A 341 -4.79 6.33 -0.82
CA GLY A 341 -4.97 6.53 0.61
C GLY A 341 -6.44 6.37 1.04
N VAL A 342 -7.40 6.77 0.20
CA VAL A 342 -8.83 6.67 0.51
C VAL A 342 -9.30 5.22 0.56
N ILE A 343 -8.92 4.40 -0.43
CA ILE A 343 -9.31 2.98 -0.44
C ILE A 343 -8.57 2.18 0.64
N ALA A 344 -7.31 2.50 0.91
CA ALA A 344 -6.55 1.88 2.00
C ALA A 344 -7.20 2.20 3.36
N ALA A 345 -7.51 3.48 3.60
CA ALA A 345 -8.20 3.93 4.81
C ALA A 345 -9.59 3.30 4.96
N ALA A 346 -10.40 3.28 3.90
CA ALA A 346 -11.74 2.69 3.91
C ALA A 346 -11.72 1.20 4.27
N ASN A 347 -10.68 0.48 3.84
CA ASN A 347 -10.48 -0.94 4.15
C ASN A 347 -9.67 -1.20 5.42
N LYS A 348 -9.33 -0.14 6.18
CA LYS A 348 -8.48 -0.20 7.37
C LYS A 348 -7.19 -1.01 7.14
N ALA A 349 -6.57 -0.74 6.00
CA ALA A 349 -5.44 -1.48 5.47
C ALA A 349 -4.22 -0.56 5.29
N PRO A 350 -3.00 -1.09 5.45
CA PRO A 350 -1.79 -0.32 5.22
C PRO A 350 -1.63 0.04 3.75
N LEU A 351 -1.05 1.21 3.51
CA LEU A 351 -0.55 1.63 2.20
C LEU A 351 0.95 1.85 2.31
N TYR A 352 1.72 1.03 1.61
CA TYR A 352 3.16 1.16 1.51
C TYR A 352 3.53 1.87 0.22
N VAL A 353 4.50 2.78 0.30
CA VAL A 353 5.18 3.30 -0.90
C VAL A 353 6.40 2.45 -1.23
N VAL A 354 6.65 2.19 -2.50
CA VAL A 354 7.77 1.37 -3.01
C VAL A 354 8.49 2.03 -4.18
N PRO A 355 9.75 1.68 -4.52
CA PRO A 355 10.50 2.31 -5.61
C PRO A 355 9.84 2.24 -7.00
N GLY A 356 9.00 1.22 -7.24
CA GLY A 356 8.26 1.03 -8.48
C GLY A 356 8.82 -0.07 -9.38
N ASN A 357 10.04 -0.53 -9.13
CA ASN A 357 10.68 -1.64 -9.84
C ASN A 357 11.05 -2.84 -8.95
N CYS A 358 10.77 -2.76 -7.66
CA CYS A 358 10.98 -3.82 -6.67
C CYS A 358 10.19 -3.48 -5.39
N VAL A 359 10.06 -4.45 -4.48
CA VAL A 359 9.46 -4.28 -3.16
C VAL A 359 10.58 -4.34 -2.11
N PRO A 360 10.76 -3.30 -1.26
CA PRO A 360 11.75 -3.35 -0.19
C PRO A 360 11.49 -4.54 0.74
N GLN A 361 12.55 -5.25 1.14
CA GLN A 361 12.42 -6.42 2.02
C GLN A 361 11.58 -6.15 3.29
N PRO A 362 11.75 -4.99 3.98
CA PRO A 362 10.91 -4.69 5.14
C PRO A 362 9.40 -4.61 4.85
N VAL A 363 8.98 -4.30 3.61
CA VAL A 363 7.55 -4.33 3.23
C VAL A 363 7.06 -5.77 3.08
N LEU A 364 7.88 -6.67 2.54
CA LEU A 364 7.56 -8.11 2.45
C LEU A 364 7.46 -8.75 3.83
N ASP A 365 8.35 -8.37 4.75
CA ASP A 365 8.33 -8.83 6.13
C ASP A 365 7.03 -8.40 6.84
N GLU A 366 6.55 -7.19 6.57
CA GLU A 366 5.27 -6.69 7.08
C GLU A 366 4.08 -7.50 6.57
N PHE A 367 4.09 -7.99 5.33
CA PHE A 367 3.01 -8.87 4.84
C PHE A 367 2.91 -10.14 5.67
N THR A 368 4.05 -10.69 6.08
CA THR A 368 4.10 -11.85 6.98
C THR A 368 3.58 -11.47 8.37
N ARG A 369 4.08 -10.37 8.95
CA ARG A 369 3.68 -9.89 10.29
C ARG A 369 2.18 -9.62 10.39
N LEU A 370 1.61 -8.97 9.38
CA LEU A 370 0.21 -8.58 9.33
C LEU A 370 -0.73 -9.73 8.96
N GLY A 371 -0.19 -10.85 8.46
CA GLY A 371 -0.96 -11.95 7.92
C GLY A 371 -1.71 -11.57 6.63
N THR A 372 -1.07 -10.75 5.79
CA THR A 372 -1.58 -10.25 4.51
C THR A 372 -1.75 -11.39 3.52
N THR A 373 -2.94 -11.49 2.93
CA THR A 373 -3.26 -12.50 1.91
C THR A 373 -3.54 -11.88 0.55
N ASN A 374 -3.77 -10.56 0.49
CA ASN A 374 -4.04 -9.82 -0.74
C ASN A 374 -3.16 -8.56 -0.79
N VAL A 375 -2.56 -8.30 -1.94
CA VAL A 375 -1.84 -7.06 -2.22
C VAL A 375 -2.51 -6.39 -3.41
N VAL A 376 -2.78 -5.09 -3.29
CA VAL A 376 -3.40 -4.30 -4.35
C VAL A 376 -2.42 -3.23 -4.81
N LEU A 377 -1.99 -3.32 -6.06
CA LEU A 377 -1.15 -2.32 -6.72
C LEU A 377 -2.02 -1.15 -7.19
N LEU A 378 -1.62 0.07 -6.82
CA LEU A 378 -2.28 1.32 -7.17
C LEU A 378 -1.42 2.06 -8.20
N GLY A 379 -1.79 1.91 -9.47
CA GLY A 379 -1.08 2.50 -10.60
C GLY A 379 -0.74 1.50 -11.71
N GLY A 380 -0.50 2.04 -12.90
CA GLY A 380 -0.13 1.27 -14.08
C GLY A 380 1.27 0.67 -14.00
N THR A 381 1.66 -0.11 -15.02
CA THR A 381 2.96 -0.78 -15.10
C THR A 381 4.15 0.19 -15.19
N ASN A 382 3.93 1.43 -15.66
CA ASN A 382 4.94 2.49 -15.65
C ASN A 382 5.26 3.01 -14.24
N SER A 383 4.29 2.91 -13.31
CA SER A 383 4.44 3.33 -11.92
C SER A 383 4.89 2.17 -11.03
N LEU A 384 4.36 0.97 -11.29
CA LEU A 384 4.64 -0.26 -10.55
C LEU A 384 4.83 -1.41 -11.55
N SER A 385 6.09 -1.76 -11.82
CA SER A 385 6.50 -2.70 -12.86
C SER A 385 6.03 -4.16 -12.59
N PRO A 386 6.20 -5.06 -13.56
CA PRO A 386 5.95 -6.49 -13.35
C PRO A 386 6.77 -7.10 -12.20
N GLU A 387 7.95 -6.58 -11.89
CA GLU A 387 8.75 -7.00 -10.74
C GLU A 387 8.04 -6.72 -9.42
N VAL A 388 7.37 -5.56 -9.28
CA VAL A 388 6.52 -5.27 -8.11
C VAL A 388 5.31 -6.18 -8.07
N GLU A 389 4.70 -6.49 -9.21
CA GLU A 389 3.57 -7.43 -9.31
C GLU A 389 3.94 -8.85 -8.88
N ASN A 390 5.18 -9.25 -9.16
CA ASN A 390 5.74 -10.52 -8.69
C ASN A 390 6.35 -10.43 -7.28
N LEU A 391 6.18 -9.30 -6.58
CA LEU A 391 6.73 -9.06 -5.24
C LEU A 391 8.24 -9.29 -5.13
N VAL A 392 8.98 -9.00 -6.20
CA VAL A 392 10.45 -9.18 -6.25
C VAL A 392 11.10 -8.23 -5.25
N ALA A 393 11.90 -8.77 -4.34
CA ALA A 393 12.64 -8.00 -3.36
C ALA A 393 13.65 -7.05 -4.03
N CYS A 394 13.81 -5.85 -3.47
CA CYS A 394 14.89 -4.93 -3.88
C CYS A 394 16.27 -5.54 -3.56
N ARG A 395 17.23 -5.33 -4.46
CA ARG A 395 18.62 -5.81 -4.32
C ARG A 395 19.53 -4.79 -3.65
#